data_AF-A0A645GBK6-F1
#
_entry.id   AF-A0A645GBK6-F1
#
_cell.length_a   1.000
_cell.length_b   1.000
_cell.length_c   1.000
_cell.angle_alpha   90.00
_cell.angle_beta   90.00
_cell.angle_gamma   90.00
#
_symmetry.space_group_name_H-M   'P 1'
#
loop_
_entity.id
_entity.type
_entity.pdbx_description
1 polymer ?
#
loop_
_entity_poly.entity_id
_entity_poly.type
_entity_poly.pdbx_seq_one_letter_code
_entity_poly.pdbx_strand_id
1 'polypeptide(L)'
;MRIASLMLGQYEKNQPGGGVESYVGDKGTINFRSGGFFDLTVRLTQEETQKTDSDTILSLLSKSGVDMSDAVVYAEEDEVIFTMGWNGRRAQNSRMAGQIKDGVVSLSGRWIFSKKWSEESCDISRGEMILAVSQAIKLPAVITQVSAMYYLDTSQSGDIQLVPVWLLYTDGGEYLFHGVTKKQIVQ
;
A
#
# COMPACT_ATOMS: atom_id res chain seq x y z
N MET A 1 19.09 -5.07 3.52
CA MET A 1 17.90 -4.69 2.72
C MET A 1 18.28 -3.70 1.62
N ARG A 2 17.91 -3.95 0.35
CA ARG A 2 18.37 -3.13 -0.80
C ARG A 2 17.87 -1.68 -0.78
N ILE A 3 16.60 -1.47 -0.39
CA ILE A 3 16.01 -0.13 -0.31
C ILE A 3 16.73 0.71 0.76
N ALA A 4 16.97 0.14 1.94
CA ALA A 4 17.72 0.81 3.00
C ALA A 4 19.12 1.25 2.54
N SER A 5 19.88 0.41 1.82
CA SER A 5 21.18 0.81 1.27
C SER A 5 21.09 1.94 0.25
N LEU A 6 20.04 1.96 -0.58
CA LEU A 6 19.89 2.97 -1.62
C LEU A 6 19.45 4.33 -1.06
N MET A 7 18.57 4.32 -0.05
CA MET A 7 18.06 5.53 0.59
C MET A 7 19.02 6.09 1.65
N LEU A 8 19.63 5.22 2.47
CA LEU A 8 20.44 5.63 3.61
C LEU A 8 21.95 5.60 3.34
N GLY A 9 22.40 4.87 2.33
CA GLY A 9 23.83 4.58 2.13
C GLY A 9 24.30 3.46 3.05
N GLN A 10 25.38 3.70 3.79
CA GLN A 10 25.76 2.80 4.89
C GLN A 10 24.75 2.96 6.03
N TYR A 11 24.35 1.82 6.61
CA TYR A 11 23.38 1.80 7.69
C TYR A 11 23.69 0.71 8.70
N GLU A 12 23.20 0.90 9.91
CA GLU A 12 23.09 -0.11 10.94
C GLU A 12 21.67 -0.68 10.93
N LYS A 13 21.56 -2.01 11.07
CA LYS A 13 20.27 -2.70 11.22
C LYS A 13 20.03 -2.97 12.70
N ASN A 14 18.86 -2.58 13.18
CA ASN A 14 18.37 -2.91 14.52
C ASN A 14 17.03 -3.65 14.43
N GLN A 15 16.82 -4.59 15.34
CA GLN A 15 15.58 -5.35 15.48
C GLN A 15 15.12 -5.23 16.93
N PRO A 16 14.41 -4.14 17.29
CA PRO A 16 13.98 -3.88 18.66
C PRO A 16 12.91 -4.87 19.17
N GLY A 17 12.44 -5.79 18.32
CA GLY A 17 11.38 -6.75 18.61
C GLY A 17 10.03 -6.31 18.02
N GLY A 18 8.99 -7.11 18.27
CA GLY A 18 7.61 -6.76 17.87
C GLY A 18 7.36 -6.69 16.36
N GLY A 19 8.14 -7.40 15.55
CA GLY A 19 7.99 -7.39 14.09
C GLY A 19 8.47 -6.11 13.41
N VAL A 20 9.29 -5.31 14.09
CA VAL A 20 9.89 -4.08 13.54
C VAL A 20 11.33 -4.33 13.12
N GLU A 21 11.65 -3.97 11.89
CA GLU A 21 13.02 -3.85 11.40
C GLU A 21 13.37 -2.37 11.21
N SER A 22 14.39 -1.90 11.92
CA SER A 22 14.86 -0.52 11.85
C SER A 22 16.22 -0.45 11.18
N TYR A 23 16.38 0.55 10.31
CA TYR A 23 17.59 0.81 9.54
C TYR A 23 17.95 2.27 9.76
N VAL A 24 19.14 2.54 10.30
CA VAL A 24 19.61 3.90 10.62
C VAL A 24 20.93 4.16 9.91
N GLY A 25 21.01 5.26 9.17
CA GLY A 25 22.24 5.69 8.52
C GLY A 25 22.35 7.22 8.54
N ASP A 26 23.43 7.74 7.98
CA ASP A 26 23.75 9.18 8.07
C ASP A 26 22.67 10.08 7.44
N LYS A 27 21.99 9.56 6.42
CA LYS A 27 20.92 10.28 5.72
C LYS A 27 19.57 10.22 6.45
N GLY A 28 19.39 9.32 7.40
CA GLY A 28 18.12 9.19 8.12
C GLY A 28 17.78 7.76 8.55
N THR A 29 16.48 7.45 8.56
CA THR A 29 15.96 6.21 9.15
C THR A 29 14.85 5.62 8.30
N ILE A 30 14.81 4.28 8.22
CA ILE A 30 13.67 3.51 7.71
C ILE A 30 13.26 2.48 8.74
N ASN A 31 11.96 2.42 9.03
CA ASN A 31 11.37 1.38 9.85
C ASN A 31 10.37 0.59 9.01
N PHE A 32 10.47 -0.73 9.02
CA PHE A 32 9.47 -1.63 8.46
C PHE A 32 8.81 -2.37 9.60
N ARG A 33 7.50 -2.58 9.51
CA ARG A 33 6.71 -3.33 10.48
C ARG A 33 5.92 -4.40 9.76
N SER A 34 5.56 -5.45 10.49
CA SER A 34 4.67 -6.51 10.00
C SER A 34 3.41 -5.93 9.35
N GLY A 35 2.92 -6.60 8.31
CA GLY A 35 1.78 -6.13 7.54
C GLY A 35 2.09 -5.02 6.53
N GLY A 36 3.37 -4.73 6.26
CA GLY A 36 3.78 -3.81 5.19
C GLY A 36 3.73 -2.35 5.57
N PHE A 37 3.55 -2.06 6.86
CA PHE A 37 3.66 -0.70 7.38
C PHE A 37 5.12 -0.28 7.38
N PHE A 38 5.36 0.99 7.08
CA PHE A 38 6.70 1.55 7.11
C PHE A 38 6.67 3.04 7.45
N ASP A 39 7.81 3.52 7.94
CA ASP A 39 8.10 4.92 8.18
C ASP A 39 9.50 5.23 7.65
N LEU A 40 9.64 6.30 6.88
CA LEU A 40 10.88 6.77 6.29
C LEU A 40 11.08 8.23 6.67
N THR A 41 12.27 8.58 7.12
CA THR A 41 12.72 9.96 7.27
C THR A 41 14.10 10.09 6.67
N VAL A 42 14.26 10.89 5.63
CA VAL A 42 15.54 11.05 4.90
C VAL A 42 15.82 12.51 4.61
N ARG A 43 17.05 12.95 4.88
CA ARG A 43 17.55 14.27 4.50
C ARG A 43 17.84 14.30 3.01
N LEU A 44 17.29 15.29 2.34
CA LEU A 44 17.57 15.59 0.93
C LEU A 44 18.95 16.22 0.78
N THR A 45 19.56 15.97 -0.38
CA THR A 45 20.74 16.72 -0.82
C THR A 45 20.33 18.14 -1.26
N GLN A 46 21.29 19.07 -1.33
CA GLN A 46 21.02 20.45 -1.75
C GLN A 46 20.36 20.55 -3.14
N GLU A 47 20.68 19.63 -4.05
CA GLU A 47 20.07 19.56 -5.39
C GLU A 47 18.59 19.13 -5.32
N GLU A 48 18.24 18.26 -4.37
CA GLU A 48 16.89 17.73 -4.20
C GLU A 48 15.97 18.69 -3.43
N THR A 49 16.54 19.55 -2.59
CA THR A 49 15.75 20.55 -1.81
C THR A 49 15.11 21.67 -2.64
N GLN A 50 15.43 21.78 -3.92
CA GLN A 50 14.91 22.84 -4.79
C GLN A 50 13.51 22.54 -5.37
N LYS A 51 12.93 21.37 -5.06
CA LYS A 51 11.63 20.93 -5.58
C LYS A 51 10.75 20.37 -4.46
N THR A 52 9.63 21.03 -4.20
CA THR A 52 8.62 20.62 -3.22
C THR A 52 7.42 20.01 -3.94
N ASP A 53 7.66 19.04 -4.81
CA ASP A 53 6.63 18.42 -5.64
C ASP A 53 6.60 16.90 -5.50
N SER A 54 5.46 16.31 -5.90
CA SER A 54 5.28 14.86 -6.02
C SER A 54 6.40 14.16 -6.79
N ASP A 55 7.01 14.87 -7.75
CA ASP A 55 8.06 14.35 -8.62
C ASP A 55 9.35 14.06 -7.84
N THR A 56 9.65 14.85 -6.81
CA THR A 56 10.81 14.64 -5.95
C THR A 56 10.68 13.37 -5.14
N ILE A 57 9.50 13.16 -4.51
CA ILE A 57 9.22 11.92 -3.77
C ILE A 57 9.18 10.71 -4.70
N LEU A 58 8.53 10.84 -5.86
CA LEU A 58 8.50 9.79 -6.88
C LEU A 58 9.89 9.39 -7.36
N SER A 59 10.75 10.39 -7.62
CA SER A 59 12.13 10.19 -8.03
C SER A 59 12.93 9.45 -6.95
N LEU A 60 12.79 9.85 -5.68
CA LEU A 60 13.42 9.16 -4.55
C LEU A 60 13.00 7.69 -4.46
N LEU A 61 11.69 7.41 -4.52
CA LEU A 61 11.14 6.06 -4.47
C LEU A 61 11.62 5.20 -5.65
N SER A 62 11.56 5.74 -6.86
CA SER A 62 11.96 5.06 -8.09
C SER A 62 13.46 4.73 -8.10
N LYS A 63 14.32 5.69 -7.72
CA LYS A 63 15.77 5.47 -7.57
C LYS A 63 16.11 4.42 -6.51
N SER A 64 15.26 4.31 -5.48
CA SER A 64 15.39 3.31 -4.42
C SER A 64 14.90 1.92 -4.84
N GLY A 65 14.39 1.80 -6.07
CA GLY A 65 13.93 0.54 -6.65
C GLY A 65 12.53 0.13 -6.22
N VAL A 66 11.76 1.04 -5.62
CA VAL A 66 10.33 0.84 -5.35
C VAL A 66 9.58 0.92 -6.68
N ASP A 67 8.71 -0.05 -6.94
CA ASP A 67 7.86 -0.01 -8.12
C ASP A 67 6.68 0.93 -7.88
N MET A 68 6.60 1.97 -8.71
CA MET A 68 5.56 3.00 -8.68
C MET A 68 4.78 3.07 -10.00
N SER A 69 4.98 2.13 -10.92
CA SER A 69 4.47 2.19 -12.29
C SER A 69 2.94 2.25 -12.37
N ASP A 70 2.25 1.47 -11.54
CA ASP A 70 0.78 1.44 -11.43
C ASP A 70 0.25 2.30 -10.28
N ALA A 71 1.11 3.05 -9.58
CA ALA A 71 0.70 3.86 -8.45
C ALA A 71 -0.17 5.05 -8.89
N VAL A 72 -1.26 5.28 -8.17
CA VAL A 72 -2.08 6.48 -8.32
C VAL A 72 -1.56 7.53 -7.36
N VAL A 73 -1.26 8.71 -7.89
CA VAL A 73 -0.66 9.81 -7.14
C VAL A 73 -1.57 11.02 -7.18
N TYR A 74 -1.79 11.64 -6.04
CA TYR A 74 -2.53 12.89 -5.93
C TYR A 74 -1.99 13.72 -4.76
N ALA A 75 -2.18 15.03 -4.85
CA ALA A 75 -1.80 15.96 -3.79
C ALA A 75 -2.99 16.22 -2.86
N GLU A 76 -2.74 16.19 -1.56
CA GLU A 76 -3.54 16.77 -0.48
C GLU A 76 -2.78 18.00 0.06
N GLU A 77 -3.42 18.93 0.77
CA GLU A 77 -2.89 20.28 1.06
C GLU A 77 -1.38 20.34 1.40
N ASP A 78 -0.90 19.48 2.28
CA ASP A 78 0.51 19.41 2.72
C ASP A 78 1.20 18.06 2.42
N GLU A 79 0.53 17.14 1.72
CA GLU A 79 1.01 15.77 1.51
C GLU A 79 0.80 15.28 0.08
N VAL A 80 1.70 14.42 -0.38
CA VAL A 80 1.53 13.64 -1.61
C VAL A 80 1.10 12.24 -1.22
N ILE A 81 -0.04 11.81 -1.74
CA ILE A 81 -0.61 10.52 -1.44
C ILE A 81 -0.42 9.57 -2.62
N PHE A 82 0.04 8.38 -2.28
CA PHE A 82 0.25 7.27 -3.20
C PHE A 82 -0.69 6.14 -2.82
N THR A 83 -1.42 5.64 -3.80
CA THR A 83 -2.17 4.38 -3.70
C THR A 83 -1.57 3.36 -4.64
N MET A 84 -1.25 2.18 -4.12
CA MET A 84 -0.65 1.11 -4.93
C MET A 84 -1.63 0.64 -6.01
N GLY A 85 -1.08 0.30 -7.18
CA GLY A 85 -1.79 -0.41 -8.22
C GLY A 85 -1.05 -1.68 -8.63
N TRP A 86 -1.79 -2.60 -9.21
CA TRP A 86 -1.27 -3.84 -9.78
C TRP A 86 -2.12 -4.25 -10.97
N ASN A 87 -1.49 -4.50 -12.12
CA ASN A 87 -2.15 -4.85 -13.38
C ASN A 87 -3.27 -3.85 -13.75
N GLY A 88 -2.98 -2.55 -13.61
CA GLY A 88 -3.92 -1.48 -13.92
C GLY A 88 -5.12 -1.36 -12.97
N ARG A 89 -5.13 -2.09 -11.84
CA ARG A 89 -6.18 -2.00 -10.80
C ARG A 89 -5.59 -1.46 -9.51
N ARG A 90 -6.33 -0.57 -8.86
CA ARG A 90 -5.96 -0.03 -7.54
C ARG A 90 -6.03 -1.11 -6.47
N ALA A 91 -5.14 -1.02 -5.49
CA ALA A 91 -5.23 -1.75 -4.24
C ALA A 91 -5.82 -0.84 -3.16
N GLN A 92 -6.89 -1.30 -2.49
CA GLN A 92 -7.37 -0.68 -1.27
C GLN A 92 -6.47 -1.08 -0.08
N ASN A 93 -6.52 -0.28 0.98
CA ASN A 93 -5.70 -0.45 2.19
C ASN A 93 -4.18 -0.42 1.93
N SER A 94 -3.77 0.27 0.86
CA SER A 94 -2.37 0.57 0.52
C SER A 94 -2.23 2.06 0.24
N ARG A 95 -2.18 2.85 1.32
CA ARG A 95 -1.94 4.29 1.26
C ARG A 95 -0.55 4.56 1.80
N MET A 96 0.23 5.34 1.05
CA MET A 96 1.50 5.92 1.49
C MET A 96 1.36 7.44 1.37
N ALA A 97 1.65 8.15 2.46
CA ALA A 97 1.64 9.60 2.52
C ALA A 97 3.08 10.10 2.60
N GLY A 98 3.37 11.19 1.89
CA GLY A 98 4.69 11.78 1.86
C GLY A 98 4.67 13.29 1.95
N GLN A 99 5.64 13.85 2.67
CA GLN A 99 5.81 15.30 2.81
C GLN A 99 7.29 15.67 2.73
N ILE A 100 7.56 16.89 2.27
CA ILE A 100 8.90 17.49 2.28
C ILE A 100 8.85 18.73 3.16
N LYS A 101 9.64 18.74 4.23
CA LYS A 101 9.74 19.89 5.14
C LYS A 101 11.18 20.11 5.56
N ASP A 102 11.66 21.35 5.46
CA ASP A 102 13.01 21.75 5.88
C ASP A 102 14.12 20.85 5.30
N GLY A 103 13.96 20.42 4.05
CA GLY A 103 14.88 19.53 3.35
C GLY A 103 14.87 18.08 3.84
N VAL A 104 13.81 17.66 4.53
CA VAL A 104 13.59 16.29 4.97
C VAL A 104 12.35 15.71 4.30
N VAL A 105 12.50 14.55 3.67
CA VAL A 105 11.37 13.74 3.21
C VAL A 105 10.91 12.85 4.35
N SER A 106 9.62 12.90 4.65
CA SER A 106 8.96 11.94 5.54
C SER A 106 7.92 11.18 4.76
N LEU A 107 8.03 9.84 4.70
CA LEU A 107 7.01 8.96 4.13
C LEU A 107 6.51 8.01 5.20
N SER A 108 5.21 7.76 5.23
CA SER A 108 4.63 6.74 6.10
C SER A 108 3.42 6.10 5.47
N GLY A 109 3.13 4.87 5.84
CA GLY A 109 1.92 4.18 5.40
C GLY A 109 2.16 2.70 5.17
N ARG A 110 1.44 2.14 4.21
CA ARG A 110 1.43 0.69 3.95
C ARG A 110 1.68 0.39 2.48
N TRP A 111 2.73 -0.37 2.19
CA TRP A 111 3.20 -0.63 0.84
C TRP A 111 3.89 -1.99 0.69
N ILE A 112 3.94 -2.51 -0.54
CA ILE A 112 4.74 -3.71 -0.87
C ILE A 112 6.05 -3.27 -1.51
N PHE A 113 7.16 -3.60 -0.84
CA PHE A 113 8.50 -3.28 -1.31
C PHE A 113 9.23 -4.47 -1.98
N SER A 114 8.58 -5.64 -2.04
CA SER A 114 9.11 -6.83 -2.72
C SER A 114 8.91 -6.72 -4.23
N LYS A 115 9.90 -7.23 -5.00
CA LYS A 115 9.76 -7.47 -6.45
C LYS A 115 9.43 -8.92 -6.78
N LYS A 116 9.44 -9.79 -5.78
CA LYS A 116 9.10 -11.21 -5.94
C LYS A 116 7.65 -11.39 -5.49
N TRP A 117 6.84 -11.84 -6.43
CA TRP A 117 5.44 -12.17 -6.23
C TRP A 117 5.31 -13.69 -6.36
N SER A 118 4.59 -14.30 -5.42
CA SER A 118 3.98 -15.60 -5.63
C SER A 118 2.55 -15.34 -6.06
N GLU A 119 2.16 -15.92 -7.19
CA GLU A 119 0.79 -15.82 -7.68
C GLU A 119 0.03 -17.09 -7.30
N GLU A 120 -1.13 -16.90 -6.69
CA GLU A 120 -2.10 -17.95 -6.45
C GLU A 120 -3.40 -17.57 -7.15
N SER A 121 -4.02 -18.53 -7.84
CA SER A 121 -5.32 -18.34 -8.48
C SER A 121 -6.39 -19.14 -7.76
N CYS A 122 -7.60 -18.59 -7.75
CA CYS A 122 -8.79 -19.27 -7.28
C CYS A 122 -9.93 -18.93 -8.22
N ASP A 123 -10.62 -19.95 -8.72
CA ASP A 123 -11.80 -19.78 -9.54
C ASP A 123 -13.04 -19.75 -8.64
N ILE A 124 -13.70 -18.60 -8.60
CA ILE A 124 -15.01 -18.45 -7.97
C ILE A 124 -16.05 -18.19 -9.04
N SER A 125 -17.14 -18.95 -8.98
CA SER A 125 -18.27 -18.72 -9.88
C SER A 125 -19.05 -17.45 -9.50
N ARG A 126 -19.64 -16.79 -10.49
CA ARG A 126 -20.51 -15.63 -10.24
C ARG A 126 -21.67 -15.96 -9.29
N GLY A 127 -22.19 -17.18 -9.35
CA GLY A 127 -23.27 -17.65 -8.48
C GLY A 127 -22.85 -17.70 -7.00
N GLU A 128 -21.66 -18.19 -6.70
CA GLU A 128 -21.13 -18.20 -5.33
C GLU A 128 -20.95 -16.80 -4.76
N MET A 129 -20.47 -15.85 -5.58
CA MET A 129 -20.35 -14.45 -5.14
C MET A 129 -21.71 -13.82 -4.86
N ILE A 130 -22.72 -14.05 -5.71
CA ILE A 130 -24.08 -13.55 -5.48
C ILE A 130 -24.65 -14.09 -4.17
N LEU A 131 -24.46 -15.39 -3.91
CA LEU A 131 -24.88 -16.01 -2.65
C LEU A 131 -24.19 -15.36 -1.45
N ALA A 132 -22.86 -15.18 -1.50
CA ALA A 132 -22.11 -14.53 -0.43
C ALA A 132 -22.58 -13.09 -0.16
N VAL A 133 -22.83 -12.32 -1.22
CA VAL A 133 -23.35 -10.95 -1.14
C VAL A 133 -24.74 -10.93 -0.51
N SER A 134 -25.65 -11.79 -0.95
CA SER A 134 -27.02 -11.85 -0.42
C SER A 134 -27.10 -12.21 1.07
N GLN A 135 -26.10 -12.91 1.60
CA GLN A 135 -26.02 -13.26 3.02
C GLN A 135 -25.49 -12.11 3.89
N ALA A 136 -24.71 -11.20 3.30
CA ALA A 136 -24.05 -10.10 4.02
C ALA A 136 -24.82 -8.79 3.96
N ILE A 137 -25.57 -8.54 2.89
CA ILE A 137 -26.30 -7.28 2.69
C ILE A 137 -27.74 -7.41 3.21
N LYS A 138 -28.20 -6.40 3.96
CA LYS A 138 -29.61 -6.32 4.38
C LYS A 138 -30.50 -6.05 3.17
N LEU A 139 -31.42 -6.97 2.89
CA LEU A 139 -32.39 -6.82 1.81
C LEU A 139 -33.64 -6.04 2.28
N PRO A 140 -34.29 -5.27 1.37
CA PRO A 140 -33.91 -5.06 -0.03
C PRO A 140 -32.73 -4.08 -0.14
N ALA A 141 -31.81 -4.35 -1.07
CA ALA A 141 -30.72 -3.45 -1.44
C ALA A 141 -30.55 -3.45 -2.96
N VAL A 142 -30.24 -2.28 -3.52
CA VAL A 142 -29.97 -2.11 -4.95
C VAL A 142 -28.47 -1.95 -5.14
N ILE A 143 -27.85 -2.89 -5.84
CA ILE A 143 -26.45 -2.77 -6.25
C ILE A 143 -26.36 -1.79 -7.41
N THR A 144 -25.68 -0.68 -7.21
CA THR A 144 -25.54 0.41 -8.19
C THR A 144 -24.25 0.31 -8.99
N GLN A 145 -23.20 -0.27 -8.41
CA GLN A 145 -21.92 -0.47 -9.08
C GLN A 145 -21.17 -1.67 -8.50
N VAL A 146 -20.45 -2.38 -9.37
CA VAL A 146 -19.54 -3.48 -9.00
C VAL A 146 -18.18 -3.23 -9.65
N SER A 147 -17.11 -3.23 -8.86
CA SER A 147 -15.74 -3.02 -9.32
C SER A 147 -14.84 -4.15 -8.83
N ALA A 148 -14.02 -4.70 -9.72
CA ALA A 148 -12.95 -5.62 -9.33
C ALA A 148 -11.66 -4.83 -9.06
N MET A 149 -11.05 -5.06 -7.92
CA MET A 149 -9.83 -4.39 -7.47
C MET A 149 -8.98 -5.30 -6.60
N TYR A 150 -7.89 -4.78 -6.03
CA TYR A 150 -7.11 -5.50 -5.02
C TYR A 150 -7.33 -4.91 -3.64
N TYR A 151 -7.02 -5.70 -2.61
CA TYR A 151 -6.88 -5.24 -1.24
C TYR A 151 -5.52 -5.70 -0.71
N LEU A 152 -4.78 -4.78 -0.10
CA LEU A 152 -3.54 -5.14 0.58
C LEU A 152 -3.90 -5.76 1.93
N ASP A 153 -3.65 -7.05 2.04
CA ASP A 153 -3.98 -7.86 3.22
C ASP A 153 -2.72 -8.34 3.94
N THR A 154 -2.89 -8.77 5.18
CA THR A 154 -1.85 -9.40 5.97
C THR A 154 -2.31 -10.79 6.39
N SER A 155 -1.56 -11.80 5.97
CA SER A 155 -1.83 -13.18 6.33
C SER A 155 -1.63 -13.39 7.84
N GLN A 156 -2.10 -14.52 8.36
CA GLN A 156 -1.87 -14.89 9.76
C GLN A 156 -0.38 -15.08 10.10
N SER A 157 0.47 -15.40 9.11
CA SER A 157 1.93 -15.47 9.26
C SER A 157 2.61 -14.10 9.30
N GLY A 158 1.86 -13.01 9.04
CA GLY A 158 2.39 -11.65 8.97
C GLY A 158 2.91 -11.25 7.59
N ASP A 159 2.78 -12.13 6.60
CA ASP A 159 3.12 -11.85 5.21
C ASP A 159 2.10 -10.88 4.60
N ILE A 160 2.57 -10.05 3.68
CA ILE A 160 1.73 -9.13 2.93
C ILE A 160 1.35 -9.73 1.59
N GLN A 161 0.09 -9.56 1.21
CA GLN A 161 -0.44 -10.09 -0.03
C GLN A 161 -1.44 -9.12 -0.65
N LEU A 162 -1.47 -9.09 -1.98
CA LEU A 162 -2.59 -8.48 -2.70
C LEU A 162 -3.63 -9.57 -2.94
N VAL A 163 -4.82 -9.38 -2.38
CA VAL A 163 -5.94 -10.29 -2.61
C VAL A 163 -6.92 -9.65 -3.59
N PRO A 164 -7.45 -10.41 -4.57
CA PRO A 164 -8.50 -9.90 -5.42
C PRO A 164 -9.76 -9.67 -4.58
N VAL A 165 -10.43 -8.55 -4.79
CA VAL A 165 -11.65 -8.18 -4.07
C VAL A 165 -12.70 -7.61 -5.00
N TRP A 166 -13.95 -7.79 -4.61
CA TRP A 166 -15.10 -7.18 -5.25
C TRP A 166 -15.61 -6.05 -4.38
N LEU A 167 -15.60 -4.84 -4.93
CA LEU A 167 -16.18 -3.66 -4.31
C LEU A 167 -17.57 -3.42 -4.88
N LEU A 168 -18.57 -3.45 -4.00
CA LEU A 168 -19.97 -3.25 -4.34
C LEU A 168 -20.45 -1.95 -3.70
N TYR A 169 -21.03 -1.09 -4.52
CA TYR A 169 -21.80 0.04 -4.05
C TYR A 169 -23.28 -0.31 -4.09
N THR A 170 -23.97 0.00 -3.00
CA THR A 170 -25.42 -0.13 -2.88
C THR A 170 -26.04 1.19 -2.47
N ASP A 171 -27.37 1.27 -2.54
CA ASP A 171 -28.15 2.34 -1.93
C ASP A 171 -28.02 2.41 -0.39
N GLY A 172 -27.54 1.34 0.25
CA GLY A 172 -27.30 1.28 1.69
C GLY A 172 -25.82 1.45 2.11
N GLY A 173 -24.89 1.60 1.17
CA GLY A 173 -23.46 1.76 1.47
C GLY A 173 -22.52 0.88 0.64
N GLU A 174 -21.26 0.86 1.06
CA GLU A 174 -20.14 0.17 0.42
C GLU A 174 -19.87 -1.20 1.07
N TYR A 175 -19.65 -2.22 0.26
CA TYR A 175 -19.30 -3.57 0.72
C TYR A 175 -18.11 -4.10 -0.08
N LEU A 176 -17.09 -4.57 0.64
CA LEU A 176 -15.91 -5.18 0.04
C LEU A 176 -15.90 -6.68 0.34
N PHE A 177 -15.74 -7.52 -0.68
CA PHE A 177 -15.71 -8.98 -0.53
C PHE A 177 -14.39 -9.56 -1.02
N HIS A 178 -13.81 -10.43 -0.21
CA HIS A 178 -12.62 -11.17 -0.58
C HIS A 178 -12.94 -12.16 -1.71
N GLY A 179 -12.29 -12.00 -2.85
CA GLY A 179 -12.50 -12.80 -4.06
C GLY A 179 -11.99 -14.24 -4.01
N VAL A 180 -11.65 -14.75 -2.82
CA VAL A 180 -11.21 -16.15 -2.59
C VAL A 180 -12.04 -16.75 -1.45
N THR A 181 -12.08 -16.07 -0.30
CA THR A 181 -12.81 -16.59 0.87
C THR A 181 -14.30 -16.27 0.85
N LYS A 182 -14.75 -15.37 -0.04
CA LYS A 182 -16.14 -14.88 -0.14
C LYS A 182 -16.63 -14.11 1.09
N LYS A 183 -15.75 -13.87 2.06
CA LYS A 183 -16.07 -13.11 3.27
C LYS A 183 -16.08 -11.62 2.96
N GLN A 184 -17.03 -10.91 3.57
CA GLN A 184 -16.98 -9.46 3.61
C GLN A 184 -15.74 -9.03 4.42
N ILE A 185 -14.98 -8.11 3.85
CA ILE A 185 -13.91 -7.40 4.53
C ILE A 185 -14.56 -6.22 5.23
N VAL A 186 -14.53 -6.23 6.55
CA VAL A 186 -15.00 -5.11 7.38
C VAL A 186 -13.84 -4.12 7.44
N GLN A 187 -14.06 -2.91 6.90
CA GLN A 187 -13.13 -1.80 6.99
C GLN A 187 -13.21 -1.11 8.35
#